data_AF-A0A2G6IND8-F1
#
_entry.id   AF-A0A2G6IND8-F1
#
_cell.length_a   1.000
_cell.length_b   1.000
_cell.length_c   1.000
_cell.angle_alpha   90.00
_cell.angle_beta   90.00
_cell.angle_gamma   90.00
#
_symmetry.space_group_name_H-M   'P 1'
#
loop_
_entity.id
_entity.type
_entity.pdbx_description
1 polymer ?
#
loop_
_entity_poly.entity_id
_entity_poly.type
_entity_poly.pdbx_seq_one_letter_code
_entity_poly.pdbx_strand_id
1 'polypeptide(L)'
;MDDTPNPVDEKTLKFLRVLVTVLTGTMIVGVLVIIGLLVTRIAAPAPMVPATLTLPNGTVPTAYTQTADWVAVVSDDNRILIFNRLTGALIQEIDVKTAP
;
A
#
# COMPACT_ATOMS: atom_id res chain seq x y z
N MET A 1 53.22 34.57 6.57
CA MET A 1 52.32 34.17 5.48
C MET A 1 51.09 35.05 5.59
N ASP A 2 50.91 35.99 4.66
CA ASP A 2 49.68 36.77 4.55
C ASP A 2 48.62 35.90 3.85
N ASP A 3 47.77 35.24 4.64
CA ASP A 3 46.56 34.58 4.16
C ASP A 3 45.51 35.65 3.81
N THR A 4 45.73 36.35 2.70
CA THR A 4 44.71 37.24 2.13
C THR A 4 43.69 36.38 1.38
N PRO A 5 42.38 36.46 1.72
CA PRO A 5 41.36 35.71 1.00
C PRO A 5 41.35 36.15 -0.47
N ASN A 6 41.51 35.18 -1.39
CA ASN A 6 41.32 35.45 -2.81
C ASN A 6 39.92 36.07 -3.02
N PRO A 7 39.81 37.20 -3.73
CA PRO A 7 38.51 37.82 -3.99
C PRO A 7 37.67 36.86 -4.85
N VAL A 8 36.68 36.22 -4.23
CA VAL A 8 35.75 35.33 -4.91
C VAL A 8 34.88 36.16 -5.84
N ASP A 9 34.95 35.82 -7.13
CA ASP A 9 34.23 36.51 -8.19
C ASP A 9 32.70 36.47 -7.93
N GLU A 10 32.05 37.63 -7.90
CA GLU A 10 30.64 37.77 -7.52
C GLU A 10 29.70 36.94 -8.41
N LYS A 11 30.09 36.74 -9.67
CA LYS A 11 29.36 35.91 -10.62
C LYS A 11 29.33 34.44 -10.19
N THR A 12 30.44 33.94 -9.66
CA THR A 12 30.55 32.56 -9.15
C THR A 12 29.69 32.35 -7.91
N LEU A 13 29.63 33.33 -7.00
CA LEU A 13 28.76 33.26 -5.82
C LEU A 13 27.27 33.28 -6.20
N LYS A 14 26.88 34.12 -7.17
CA LYS A 14 25.50 34.14 -7.71
C LYS A 14 25.15 32.81 -8.38
N PHE A 15 26.06 32.25 -9.18
CA PHE A 15 25.87 30.94 -9.80
C PHE A 15 25.71 29.84 -8.75
N LEU A 16 26.58 29.80 -7.74
CA LEU A 16 26.52 28.79 -6.69
C LEU A 16 25.22 28.91 -5.88
N ARG A 17 24.76 30.14 -5.59
CA ARG A 17 23.47 30.36 -4.92
C ARG A 17 22.30 29.79 -5.74
N VAL A 18 22.27 30.07 -7.04
CA VAL A 18 21.22 29.53 -7.94
C VAL A 18 21.30 28.02 -7.99
N LEU A 19 22.50 27.44 -8.16
CA LEU A 19 22.71 26.00 -8.23
C LEU A 19 22.21 25.30 -6.96
N VAL A 20 22.59 25.80 -5.78
CA VAL A 20 22.17 25.23 -4.49
C VAL A 20 20.67 25.39 -4.28
N THR A 21 20.08 26.52 -4.68
CA THR A 21 18.64 26.74 -4.57
C THR A 21 17.87 25.77 -5.46
N VAL A 22 18.34 25.56 -6.70
CA VAL A 22 17.75 24.59 -7.62
C VAL A 22 17.89 23.17 -7.07
N LEU A 23 19.08 22.80 -6.58
CA LEU A 23 19.33 21.48 -5.99
C LEU A 23 18.43 21.23 -4.76
N THR A 24 18.27 22.24 -3.92
CA THR A 24 17.37 22.15 -2.76
C THR A 24 15.93 21.97 -3.22
N GLY A 25 15.50 22.72 -4.24
CA GLY A 25 14.18 22.58 -4.83
C GLY A 25 13.93 21.19 -5.39
N THR A 26 14.88 20.64 -6.15
CA THR A 26 14.75 19.29 -6.72
C THR A 26 14.74 18.20 -5.66
N MET A 27 15.55 18.33 -4.60
CA MET A 27 15.52 17.40 -3.46
C MET A 27 14.15 17.38 -2.78
N ILE A 28 13.55 18.56 -2.55
CA ILE A 28 12.20 18.66 -1.96
C ILE A 28 11.15 18.03 -2.88
N VAL A 29 11.18 18.35 -4.17
CA VAL A 29 10.25 17.78 -5.15
C VAL A 29 10.35 16.25 -5.18
N GLY A 30 11.57 15.70 -5.16
CA GLY A 30 11.79 14.26 -5.12
C GLY A 30 11.13 13.59 -3.91
N VAL A 31 11.31 14.16 -2.71
CA VAL A 31 10.68 13.65 -1.48
C VAL A 31 9.16 13.75 -1.55
N LEU A 32 8.61 14.86 -2.05
CA LEU A 32 7.16 15.02 -2.22
C LEU A 32 6.57 13.99 -3.18
N VAL A 33 7.26 13.69 -4.29
CA VAL A 33 6.85 12.63 -5.23
C VAL A 33 6.83 11.28 -4.55
N ILE A 34 7.89 10.93 -3.79
CA ILE A 34 7.95 9.65 -3.06
C ILE A 34 6.80 9.55 -2.05
N ILE A 35 6.54 10.60 -1.26
CA ILE A 35 5.44 10.64 -0.29
C ILE A 35 4.10 10.49 -1.01
N GLY A 36 3.88 11.23 -2.10
CA GLY A 36 2.65 11.15 -2.89
C GLY A 36 2.40 9.74 -3.46
N LEU A 37 3.43 9.11 -4.02
CA LEU A 37 3.35 7.73 -4.50
C LEU A 37 3.08 6.74 -3.36
N LEU A 38 3.71 6.93 -2.20
CA LEU A 38 3.52 6.06 -1.04
C LEU A 38 2.07 6.12 -0.54
N VAL A 39 1.52 7.32 -0.34
CA VAL A 39 0.15 7.52 0.13
C VAL A 39 -0.87 6.97 -0.86
N THR A 40 -0.70 7.25 -2.16
CA THR A 40 -1.62 6.75 -3.20
C THR A 40 -1.57 5.23 -3.35
N ARG A 41 -0.40 4.61 -3.15
CA ARG A 41 -0.26 3.15 -3.17
C ARG A 41 -0.91 2.48 -1.97
N ILE A 42 -0.75 3.04 -0.76
CA ILE A 42 -1.30 2.45 0.47
C ILE A 42 -2.81 2.69 0.57
N ALA A 43 -3.29 3.85 0.14
CA ALA A 43 -4.70 4.23 0.21
C ALA A 43 -5.55 3.72 -0.98
N ALA A 44 -4.99 2.85 -1.84
CA ALA A 44 -5.76 2.23 -2.89
C ALA A 44 -6.99 1.54 -2.27
N PRO A 45 -8.23 1.96 -2.63
CA PRO A 45 -9.44 1.44 -2.02
C PRO A 45 -9.45 -0.07 -2.15
N ALA A 46 -9.56 -0.73 -1.00
CA ALA A 46 -9.71 -2.17 -0.97
C ALA A 46 -10.98 -2.50 -1.79
N PRO A 47 -10.93 -3.44 -2.77
CA PRO A 47 -12.03 -3.68 -3.70
C PRO A 47 -13.36 -3.84 -2.96
N MET A 48 -14.43 -3.17 -3.40
CA MET A 48 -15.74 -3.27 -2.77
C MET A 48 -16.13 -4.74 -2.65
N VAL A 49 -16.20 -5.24 -1.41
CA VAL A 49 -16.69 -6.59 -1.14
C VAL A 49 -18.20 -6.56 -1.41
N PRO A 50 -18.78 -7.58 -2.08
CA PRO A 50 -20.21 -7.66 -2.27
C PRO A 50 -20.93 -7.51 -0.92
N ALA A 51 -21.97 -6.68 -0.86
CA ALA A 51 -22.75 -6.48 0.37
C ALA A 51 -23.41 -7.77 0.88
N THR A 52 -23.57 -8.76 -0.01
CA THR A 52 -24.13 -10.08 0.27
C THR A 52 -23.29 -11.15 -0.42
N LEU A 53 -22.78 -12.11 0.34
CA LEU A 53 -22.10 -13.30 -0.17
C LEU A 53 -22.98 -14.52 0.11
N THR A 54 -23.46 -15.20 -0.94
CA THR A 54 -24.26 -16.42 -0.81
C THR A 54 -23.34 -17.61 -0.58
N LEU A 55 -23.47 -18.26 0.58
CA LEU A 55 -22.73 -19.49 0.86
C LEU A 55 -23.34 -20.66 0.09
N PRO A 56 -22.52 -21.60 -0.41
CA PRO A 56 -23.01 -22.86 -0.96
C PRO A 56 -23.88 -23.62 0.05
N ASN A 57 -24.90 -24.31 -0.43
CA ASN A 57 -25.72 -25.25 0.33
C ASN A 57 -26.42 -24.68 1.59
N GLY A 58 -26.55 -23.36 1.72
CA GLY A 58 -27.20 -22.75 2.89
C GLY A 58 -26.39 -22.89 4.19
N THR A 59 -25.09 -23.16 4.08
CA THR A 59 -24.17 -23.26 5.21
C THR A 59 -24.17 -21.97 6.04
N VAL A 60 -24.11 -22.09 7.37
CA VAL A 60 -24.16 -20.94 8.27
C VAL A 60 -22.74 -20.44 8.55
N PRO A 61 -22.42 -19.17 8.30
CA PRO A 61 -21.11 -18.61 8.61
C PRO A 61 -20.94 -18.46 10.13
N THR A 62 -19.86 -19.02 10.67
CA THR A 62 -19.46 -18.88 12.09
C THR A 62 -18.43 -17.78 12.28
N ALA A 63 -17.53 -17.58 11.31
CA ALA A 63 -16.53 -16.51 11.34
C ALA A 63 -16.22 -15.99 9.94
N TYR A 64 -15.77 -14.74 9.87
CA TYR A 64 -15.45 -14.04 8.63
C TYR A 64 -14.10 -13.31 8.74
N THR A 65 -13.24 -13.47 7.75
CA THR A 65 -11.99 -12.71 7.61
C THR A 65 -11.83 -12.22 6.17
N GLN A 66 -11.31 -11.00 6.01
CA GLN A 66 -11.05 -10.40 4.70
C GLN A 66 -9.59 -9.96 4.57
N THR A 67 -9.04 -10.12 3.36
CA THR A 67 -7.73 -9.61 2.96
C THR A 67 -7.85 -8.73 1.71
N ALA A 68 -6.74 -8.24 1.18
CA ALA A 68 -6.73 -7.44 -0.05
C ALA A 68 -7.31 -8.19 -1.27
N ASP A 69 -7.07 -9.50 -1.36
CA ASP A 69 -7.33 -10.27 -2.58
C ASP A 69 -8.45 -11.33 -2.42
N TRP A 70 -8.71 -11.77 -1.19
CA TRP A 70 -9.65 -12.86 -0.90
C TRP A 70 -10.41 -12.67 0.41
N VAL A 71 -11.52 -13.40 0.51
CA VAL A 71 -12.41 -13.46 1.67
C VAL A 71 -12.49 -14.90 2.14
N ALA A 72 -12.28 -15.15 3.43
CA ALA A 72 -12.48 -16.47 4.02
C ALA A 72 -13.70 -16.46 4.95
N VAL A 73 -14.53 -17.47 4.79
CA VAL A 73 -15.70 -17.72 5.63
C VAL A 73 -15.53 -19.08 6.28
N VAL A 74 -15.58 -19.11 7.60
CA VAL A 74 -15.62 -20.37 8.37
C VAL A 74 -17.08 -20.76 8.51
N SER A 75 -17.40 -21.99 8.18
CA SER A 75 -18.74 -22.56 8.34
C SER A 75 -18.93 -23.24 9.70
N ASP A 76 -20.18 -23.58 10.01
CA ASP A 76 -20.57 -24.42 11.14
C ASP A 76 -20.23 -25.91 10.95
N ASP A 77 -20.08 -26.36 9.71
CA ASP A 77 -19.68 -27.72 9.35
C ASP A 77 -18.16 -27.93 9.25
N ASN A 78 -17.38 -27.10 9.96
CA ASN A 78 -15.92 -27.21 10.06
C ASN A 78 -15.18 -27.06 8.71
N ARG A 79 -15.66 -26.19 7.81
CA ARG A 79 -14.98 -25.87 6.55
C ARG A 79 -14.57 -24.41 6.51
N ILE A 80 -13.49 -24.13 5.79
CA ILE A 80 -13.06 -22.77 5.45
C ILE A 80 -13.25 -22.61 3.95
N LEU A 81 -14.16 -21.72 3.58
CA LEU A 81 -14.46 -21.36 2.21
C LEU A 81 -13.73 -20.07 1.85
N ILE A 82 -12.80 -20.14 0.91
CA ILE A 82 -12.02 -19.00 0.42
C ILE A 82 -12.61 -18.55 -0.90
N PHE A 83 -13.09 -17.32 -0.94
CA PHE A 83 -13.68 -16.67 -2.10
C PHE A 83 -12.76 -15.59 -2.66
N ASN A 84 -12.75 -15.45 -3.97
CA ASN A 84 -12.14 -14.32 -4.63
C ASN A 84 -12.92 -13.06 -4.26
N ARG A 85 -12.22 -12.04 -3.77
CA ARG A 85 -12.87 -10.84 -3.27
C ARG A 85 -13.57 -10.03 -4.37
N LEU A 86 -13.02 -10.04 -5.58
CA LEU A 86 -13.51 -9.25 -6.71
C LEU A 86 -14.70 -9.93 -7.40
N THR A 87 -14.64 -11.25 -7.57
CA THR A 87 -15.65 -12.01 -8.33
C THR A 87 -16.67 -12.73 -7.45
N GLY A 88 -16.38 -12.92 -6.17
CA GLY A 88 -17.19 -13.75 -5.27
C GLY A 88 -17.10 -15.26 -5.57
N ALA A 89 -16.25 -15.67 -6.52
CA ALA A 89 -16.09 -17.09 -6.88
C ALA A 89 -15.35 -17.86 -5.79
N LEU A 90 -15.80 -19.08 -5.49
CA LEU A 90 -15.07 -19.98 -4.61
C LEU A 90 -13.73 -20.34 -5.25
N ILE A 91 -12.63 -19.99 -4.58
CA ILE A 91 -11.27 -20.34 -4.99
C ILE A 91 -10.90 -21.70 -4.39
N GLN A 92 -11.17 -21.87 -3.10
CA GLN A 92 -10.70 -23.01 -2.34
C GLN A 92 -11.64 -23.33 -1.19
N GLU A 93 -11.74 -24.63 -0.90
CA GLU A 93 -12.43 -25.18 0.26
C GLU A 93 -11.42 -26.01 1.06
N ILE A 94 -11.40 -25.83 2.38
CA ILE A 94 -10.49 -26.53 3.30
C ILE A 94 -11.30 -27.14 4.43
N ASP A 95 -11.20 -28.46 4.60
CA ASP A 95 -11.76 -29.16 5.76
C ASP A 95 -10.88 -28.94 7.00
N VAL A 96 -11.50 -28.47 8.09
CA VAL A 96 -10.83 -28.25 9.37
C VAL A 96 -11.05 -29.43 10.29
N LYS A 97 -9.99 -30.20 10.51
CA LYS A 97 -9.95 -31.20 11.58
C LYS A 97 -9.54 -30.51 12.87
N THR A 98 -10.45 -30.40 13.82
CA THR A 98 -10.12 -29.95 15.17
C THR A 98 -9.28 -31.02 15.87
N ALA A 99 -8.22 -30.60 16.56
CA ALA A 99 -7.49 -31.48 17.47
C ALA A 99 -8.45 -32.01 18.57
N PRO A 100 -8.26 -33.26 19.04
CA PRO A 100 -9.11 -33.88 20.04
C PRO A 100 -9.06 -33.17 21.40
#